data_AF-A0A930SLF8-F1
#
_entry.id   AF-A0A930SLF8-F1
#
_cell.length_a   1.000
_cell.length_b   1.000
_cell.length_c   1.000
_cell.angle_alpha   90.00
_cell.angle_beta   90.00
_cell.angle_gamma   90.00
#
_symmetry.space_group_name_H-M   'P 1'
#
loop_
_entity.id
_entity.type
_entity.pdbx_description
1 polymer ?
#
loop_
_entity_poly.entity_id
_entity_poly.type
_entity_poly.pdbx_seq_one_letter_code
_entity_poly.pdbx_strand_id
1 'polypeptide(L)'
;MTVLIDLNQLQEQLRSHLQARQLWQNGDLLTLLAHGEAHAIFRLGVERLVRVAINTPNQRFGGDVGQLTAFEWTILRYLKGAGLSHELLGAQLEPSADFPYTYLITNYIPGEPLSYSRSHLRQCAETLARLHRLLLQPGYGQVQPLSPPLKQVIHPLTLFFQESQDYAQPYLEFSEADSDIVEMLKAVLAKAEARLAAESLLSEYPHQCLVQRPHLRKLGSGAKAGLPGGLGMG
;
A
#
# COMPACT_ATOMS: atom_id res chain seq x y z
N MET A 1 20.27 -7.06 1.07
CA MET A 1 20.84 -5.97 0.25
C MET A 1 19.71 -5.36 -0.54
N THR A 2 19.38 -4.10 -0.29
CA THR A 2 18.36 -3.38 -1.07
C THR A 2 19.05 -2.85 -2.32
N VAL A 3 18.76 -3.41 -3.48
CA VAL A 3 19.26 -2.88 -4.75
C VAL A 3 18.48 -1.59 -5.02
N LEU A 4 19.18 -0.45 -5.03
CA LEU A 4 18.59 0.80 -5.48
C LEU A 4 18.31 0.69 -6.98
N ILE A 5 17.06 0.92 -7.36
CA ILE A 5 16.62 0.86 -8.76
C ILE A 5 17.05 2.13 -9.46
N ASP A 6 17.81 2.01 -10.54
CA ASP A 6 18.11 3.10 -11.47
C ASP A 6 16.90 3.31 -12.40
N LEU A 7 16.21 4.44 -12.23
CA LEU A 7 15.01 4.76 -13.00
C LEU A 7 15.31 5.06 -14.48
N ASN A 8 16.51 5.56 -14.81
CA ASN A 8 16.90 5.81 -16.20
C ASN A 8 17.14 4.47 -16.90
N GLN A 9 17.86 3.56 -16.24
CA GLN A 9 18.07 2.21 -16.75
C GLN A 9 16.74 1.47 -16.92
N LEU A 10 15.84 1.57 -15.93
CA LEU A 10 14.49 0.97 -16.00
C LEU A 10 13.70 1.51 -17.20
N GLN A 11 13.77 2.82 -17.45
CA GLN A 11 13.09 3.46 -18.58
C GLN A 11 13.62 2.97 -19.93
N GLU A 12 14.94 2.82 -20.08
CA GLU A 12 15.57 2.32 -21.30
C GLU A 12 15.24 0.84 -21.56
N GLN A 13 15.29 0.01 -20.51
CA GLN A 13 14.88 -1.39 -20.57
C GLN A 13 13.40 -1.52 -20.95
N LEU A 14 12.54 -0.74 -20.29
CA LEU A 14 11.11 -0.74 -20.57
C LEU A 14 10.84 -0.31 -22.02
N ARG A 15 11.49 0.74 -22.50
CA ARG A 15 11.37 1.20 -23.90
C ARG A 15 11.70 0.07 -24.87
N SER A 16 12.86 -0.55 -24.69
CA SER A 16 13.36 -1.61 -25.57
C SER A 16 12.41 -2.82 -25.57
N HIS A 17 11.92 -3.19 -24.39
CA HIS A 17 10.97 -4.28 -24.22
C HIS A 17 9.61 -4.00 -24.89
N LEU A 18 9.05 -2.80 -24.71
CA LEU A 18 7.78 -2.40 -25.33
C LEU A 18 7.89 -2.34 -26.86
N GLN A 19 9.03 -1.92 -27.40
CA GLN A 19 9.31 -1.93 -28.84
C GLN A 19 9.36 -3.35 -29.40
N ALA A 20 10.09 -4.25 -28.73
CA ALA A 20 10.19 -5.66 -29.14
C ALA A 20 8.82 -6.36 -29.16
N ARG A 21 7.92 -5.97 -28.26
CA ARG A 21 6.55 -6.50 -28.16
C ARG A 21 5.51 -5.81 -29.03
N GLN A 22 5.91 -4.85 -29.87
CA GLN A 22 4.99 -4.07 -30.72
C GLN A 22 3.91 -3.32 -29.91
N LEU A 23 4.18 -3.02 -28.64
CA LEU A 23 3.33 -2.19 -27.78
C LEU A 23 3.69 -0.70 -27.91
N TRP A 24 4.82 -0.42 -28.56
CA TRP A 24 5.29 0.91 -28.93
C TRP A 24 4.77 1.31 -30.31
N GLN A 25 4.16 2.49 -30.40
CA GLN A 25 3.68 3.09 -31.63
C GLN A 25 4.70 4.11 -32.17
N ASN A 26 4.71 4.34 -33.49
CA ASN A 26 5.62 5.31 -34.10
C ASN A 26 5.41 6.71 -33.50
N GLY A 27 6.47 7.30 -32.96
CA GLY A 27 6.43 8.62 -32.32
C GLY A 27 6.03 8.60 -30.84
N ASP A 28 5.77 7.43 -30.24
CA ASP A 28 5.62 7.34 -28.79
C ASP A 28 6.86 7.89 -28.08
N LEU A 29 6.61 8.58 -26.97
CA LEU A 29 7.63 8.95 -25.99
C LEU A 29 7.33 8.22 -24.69
N LEU A 30 8.37 7.78 -24.00
CA LEU A 30 8.25 7.22 -22.65
C LEU A 30 8.84 8.22 -21.68
N THR A 31 8.02 8.75 -20.77
CA THR A 31 8.42 9.80 -19.83
C THR A 31 8.06 9.38 -18.42
N LEU A 32 9.01 9.44 -17.49
CA LEU A 32 8.72 9.20 -16.07
C LEU A 32 7.77 10.28 -15.55
N LEU A 33 6.65 9.87 -14.94
CA LEU A 33 5.71 10.79 -14.30
C LEU A 33 5.87 10.81 -12.78
N ALA A 34 6.03 9.63 -12.19
CA ALA A 34 6.13 9.47 -10.75
C ALA A 34 6.83 8.15 -10.42
N HIS A 35 7.43 8.07 -9.25
CA HIS A 35 7.82 6.80 -8.65
C HIS A 35 7.44 6.82 -7.17
N GLY A 36 7.14 5.65 -6.64
CA GLY A 36 6.84 5.45 -5.23
C GLY A 36 7.41 4.13 -4.76
N GLU A 37 6.91 3.62 -3.64
CA GLU A 37 7.51 2.44 -3.05
C GLU A 37 7.20 1.14 -3.83
N ALA A 38 6.04 1.08 -4.48
CA ALA A 38 5.56 -0.12 -5.17
C ALA A 38 5.67 -0.02 -6.70
N HIS A 39 5.66 1.20 -7.26
CA HIS A 39 5.59 1.43 -8.70
C HIS A 39 6.49 2.57 -9.19
N ALA A 40 7.08 2.38 -10.36
CA ALA A 40 7.51 3.46 -11.25
C ALA A 40 6.45 3.64 -12.34
N ILE A 41 5.98 4.87 -12.54
CA ILE A 41 4.89 5.19 -13.46
C ILE A 41 5.45 6.04 -14.61
N PHE A 42 5.29 5.52 -15.82
CA PHE A 42 5.70 6.19 -17.05
C PHE A 42 4.47 6.54 -17.88
N ARG A 43 4.51 7.70 -18.53
CA ARG A 43 3.62 8.03 -19.64
C ARG A 43 4.16 7.42 -20.91
N LEU A 44 3.33 6.71 -21.67
CA LEU A 44 3.64 6.16 -22.98
C LEU A 44 2.77 6.86 -24.03
N GLY A 45 3.40 7.69 -24.85
CA GLY A 45 2.70 8.56 -25.80
C GLY A 45 1.76 9.53 -25.09
N VAL A 46 0.64 9.87 -25.73
CA VAL A 46 -0.31 10.85 -25.18
C VAL A 46 -1.42 10.24 -24.34
N GLU A 47 -1.78 8.97 -24.58
CA GLU A 47 -3.01 8.36 -24.06
C GLU A 47 -2.78 7.19 -23.09
N ARG A 48 -1.53 6.82 -22.79
CA ARG A 48 -1.25 5.60 -22.02
C ARG A 48 -0.32 5.83 -20.83
N LEU A 49 -0.53 5.03 -19.80
CA LEU A 49 0.32 4.91 -18.63
C LEU A 49 0.86 3.49 -18.54
N VAL A 50 2.14 3.36 -18.25
CA VAL A 50 2.79 2.10 -17.92
C VAL A 50 3.22 2.15 -16.45
N ARG A 51 2.66 1.26 -15.64
CA ARG A 51 2.98 1.14 -14.21
C ARG A 51 3.84 -0.11 -14.06
N VAL A 52 5.13 0.08 -13.78
CA VAL A 52 6.06 -1.02 -13.53
C VAL A 52 6.12 -1.28 -12.05
N ALA A 53 5.85 -2.51 -11.63
CA ALA A 53 6.03 -2.93 -10.25
C ALA A 53 7.52 -2.95 -9.92
N ILE A 54 7.90 -2.12 -8.95
CA ILE A 54 9.27 -2.02 -8.47
C ILE A 54 9.30 -2.44 -7.00
N ASN A 55 10.20 -3.35 -6.68
CA ASN A 55 10.34 -3.88 -5.34
C ASN A 55 11.22 -2.94 -4.51
N THR A 56 10.69 -1.81 -4.09
CA THR A 56 11.32 -1.06 -2.99
C THR A 56 10.72 -1.57 -1.66
N PRO A 57 11.23 -1.21 -0.47
CA PRO A 57 11.01 -1.95 0.78
C PRO A 57 9.56 -1.98 1.34
N ASN A 58 8.55 -1.71 0.51
CA ASN A 58 7.15 -1.98 0.80
C ASN A 58 6.86 -3.49 0.77
N GLN A 59 6.84 -4.10 1.94
CA GLN A 59 6.63 -5.54 2.15
C GLN A 59 5.19 -6.01 1.92
N ARG A 60 4.32 -5.21 1.28
CA ARG A 60 2.88 -5.52 1.13
C ARG A 60 2.60 -6.91 0.55
N PHE A 61 3.46 -7.40 -0.34
CA PHE A 61 3.43 -8.75 -0.90
C PHE A 61 4.73 -9.53 -0.64
N GLY A 62 5.43 -9.26 0.47
CA GLY A 62 6.69 -9.93 0.80
C GLY A 62 7.81 -9.71 -0.22
N GLY A 63 7.66 -8.71 -1.08
CA GLY A 63 8.56 -8.42 -2.19
C GLY A 63 8.26 -9.17 -3.50
N ASP A 64 7.09 -9.80 -3.62
CA ASP A 64 6.65 -10.43 -4.86
C ASP A 64 5.99 -9.39 -5.80
N VAL A 65 6.73 -8.95 -6.82
CA VAL A 65 6.24 -8.00 -7.84
C VAL A 65 5.18 -8.62 -8.76
N GLY A 66 5.14 -9.95 -8.91
CA GLY A 66 4.12 -10.64 -9.68
C GLY A 66 2.77 -10.54 -8.98
N GLN A 67 2.74 -10.80 -7.67
CA GLN A 67 1.51 -10.66 -6.86
C GLN A 67 0.97 -9.23 -6.85
N LEU A 68 1.84 -8.22 -6.76
CA LEU A 68 1.42 -6.81 -6.82
C LEU A 68 0.69 -6.49 -8.13
N THR A 69 1.32 -6.83 -9.26
CA THR A 69 0.75 -6.58 -10.59
C THR A 69 -0.51 -7.43 -10.83
N ALA A 70 -0.53 -8.69 -10.40
CA ALA A 70 -1.69 -9.57 -10.53
C ALA A 70 -2.90 -9.08 -9.71
N PHE A 71 -2.66 -8.54 -8.51
CA PHE A 71 -3.70 -7.93 -7.68
C PHE A 71 -4.32 -6.72 -8.37
N GLU A 72 -3.50 -5.77 -8.83
CA GLU A 72 -3.99 -4.58 -9.54
C GLU A 72 -4.69 -4.93 -10.85
N TRP A 73 -4.16 -5.88 -11.61
CA TRP A 73 -4.78 -6.41 -12.82
C TRP A 73 -6.18 -6.96 -12.54
N THR A 74 -6.33 -7.73 -11.46
CA THR A 74 -7.61 -8.32 -11.07
C THR A 74 -8.63 -7.23 -10.73
N ILE A 75 -8.22 -6.19 -10.00
CA ILE A 75 -9.08 -5.04 -9.67
C ILE A 75 -9.52 -4.31 -10.93
N LEU A 76 -8.60 -3.99 -11.84
CA LEU A 76 -8.94 -3.27 -13.08
C LEU A 76 -9.89 -4.07 -13.97
N ARG A 77 -9.74 -5.40 -14.02
CA ARG A 77 -10.68 -6.28 -14.73
C ARG A 77 -12.04 -6.34 -14.06
N TYR A 78 -12.10 -6.38 -12.73
CA TYR A 78 -13.34 -6.34 -11.98
C TYR A 78 -14.11 -5.02 -12.21
N LEU A 79 -13.38 -3.90 -12.27
CA LEU A 79 -13.96 -2.57 -12.47
C LEU A 79 -14.26 -2.22 -13.94
N LYS A 80 -13.94 -3.12 -14.88
CA LYS A 80 -14.16 -2.89 -16.31
C LYS A 80 -15.64 -2.61 -16.59
N GLY A 81 -15.91 -1.49 -17.24
CA GLY A 81 -17.28 -1.06 -17.58
C GLY A 81 -18.06 -0.41 -16.42
N ALA A 82 -17.51 -0.38 -15.20
CA ALA A 82 -18.17 0.31 -14.08
C ALA A 82 -18.06 1.84 -14.14
N GLY A 83 -17.16 2.37 -14.98
CA GLY A 83 -16.87 3.81 -15.08
C GLY A 83 -16.29 4.37 -13.77
N LEU A 84 -15.49 3.56 -13.07
CA LEU A 84 -14.88 3.87 -11.76
C LEU A 84 -13.35 3.66 -11.74
N SER A 85 -12.76 3.24 -12.86
CA SER A 85 -11.32 2.95 -12.96
C SER A 85 -10.75 3.37 -14.30
N HIS A 86 -9.43 3.31 -14.39
CA HIS A 86 -8.72 3.31 -15.66
C HIS A 86 -9.10 2.05 -16.47
N GLU A 87 -9.01 2.15 -17.79
CA GLU A 87 -9.11 1.04 -18.72
C GLU A 87 -7.78 0.28 -18.77
N LEU A 88 -7.84 -1.04 -18.60
CA LEU A 88 -6.69 -1.92 -18.77
C LEU A 88 -6.47 -2.22 -20.26
N LEU A 89 -5.32 -1.81 -20.78
CA LEU A 89 -4.94 -1.96 -22.19
C LEU A 89 -3.96 -3.13 -22.41
N GLY A 90 -3.18 -3.49 -21.40
CA GLY A 90 -2.21 -4.57 -21.48
C GLY A 90 -1.53 -4.85 -20.14
N ALA A 91 -0.84 -5.98 -20.04
CA ALA A 91 -0.11 -6.37 -18.84
C ALA A 91 1.00 -7.38 -19.14
N GLN A 92 2.05 -7.35 -18.32
CA GLN A 92 2.99 -8.45 -18.11
C GLN A 92 2.92 -8.85 -16.64
N LEU A 93 2.35 -10.02 -16.36
CA LEU A 93 2.14 -10.49 -14.98
C LEU A 93 3.33 -11.29 -14.43
N GLU A 94 4.20 -11.78 -15.32
CA GLU A 94 5.40 -12.56 -14.97
C GLU A 94 6.64 -11.86 -15.54
N PRO A 95 7.77 -11.78 -14.79
CA PRO A 95 9.04 -11.30 -15.32
C PRO A 95 9.49 -12.10 -16.54
N SER A 96 10.19 -11.45 -17.47
CA SER A 96 10.79 -12.09 -18.64
C SER A 96 12.31 -11.93 -18.65
N ALA A 97 13.00 -12.74 -19.47
CA ALA A 97 14.45 -12.71 -19.56
C ALA A 97 15.01 -11.35 -20.02
N ASP A 98 14.25 -10.63 -20.84
CA ASP A 98 14.58 -9.31 -21.38
C ASP A 98 14.03 -8.14 -20.55
N PHE A 99 13.11 -8.41 -19.61
CA PHE A 99 12.56 -7.41 -18.71
C PHE A 99 12.17 -8.04 -17.36
N PRO A 100 13.02 -7.93 -16.33
CA PRO A 100 12.87 -8.66 -15.06
C PRO A 100 11.83 -8.05 -14.10
N TYR A 101 10.86 -7.29 -14.63
CA TYR A 101 9.79 -6.66 -13.86
C TYR A 101 8.43 -7.00 -14.48
N THR A 102 7.37 -6.73 -13.72
CA THR A 102 5.97 -6.86 -14.16
C THR A 102 5.38 -5.47 -14.36
N TYR A 103 4.36 -5.34 -15.22
CA TYR A 103 3.75 -4.05 -15.48
C TYR A 103 2.29 -4.14 -15.93
N LEU A 104 1.59 -3.02 -15.78
CA LEU A 104 0.27 -2.77 -16.34
C LEU A 104 0.31 -1.57 -17.29
N ILE A 105 -0.39 -1.69 -18.41
CA ILE A 105 -0.66 -0.59 -19.33
C ILE A 105 -2.12 -0.19 -19.18
N THR A 106 -2.37 1.08 -18.88
CA THR A 106 -3.70 1.65 -18.73
C THR A 106 -3.85 2.90 -19.59
N ASN A 107 -5.09 3.35 -19.81
CA ASN A 107 -5.30 4.68 -20.39
C ASN A 107 -4.77 5.78 -19.44
N TYR A 108 -4.36 6.91 -20.00
CA TYR A 108 -4.02 8.12 -19.27
C TYR A 108 -5.24 9.02 -19.19
N ILE A 109 -5.67 9.33 -17.96
CA ILE A 109 -6.76 10.26 -17.70
C ILE A 109 -6.14 11.54 -17.16
N PRO A 110 -6.14 12.65 -17.93
CA PRO A 110 -5.70 13.93 -17.42
C PRO A 110 -6.65 14.40 -16.31
N GLY A 111 -6.09 14.97 -15.26
CA GLY A 111 -6.88 15.45 -14.13
C GLY A 111 -6.04 16.29 -13.18
N GLU A 112 -6.73 17.02 -12.32
CA GLU A 112 -6.14 17.90 -11.32
C GLU A 112 -6.25 17.27 -9.93
N PRO A 113 -5.32 17.57 -9.01
CA PRO A 113 -5.44 17.17 -7.61
C PRO A 113 -6.73 17.69 -6.97
N LEU A 114 -7.25 16.93 -6.00
CA LEU A 114 -8.45 17.33 -5.26
C LEU A 114 -8.18 18.61 -4.45
N SER A 115 -9.06 19.60 -4.59
CA SER A 115 -9.05 20.83 -3.78
C SER A 115 -9.90 20.75 -2.50
N TYR A 116 -10.46 19.58 -2.18
CA TYR A 116 -11.35 19.34 -1.02
C TYR A 116 -12.56 20.29 -0.91
N SER A 117 -12.95 20.92 -2.01
CA SER A 117 -14.17 21.70 -2.10
C SER A 117 -15.39 20.81 -1.81
N ARG A 118 -16.50 21.43 -1.41
CA ARG A 118 -17.76 20.70 -1.16
C ARG A 118 -18.21 19.87 -2.37
N SER A 119 -17.98 20.34 -3.59
CA SER A 119 -18.28 19.59 -4.82
C SER A 119 -17.39 18.37 -4.98
N HIS A 120 -16.07 18.50 -4.75
CA HIS A 120 -15.15 17.36 -4.79
C HIS A 120 -15.48 16.32 -3.71
N LEU A 121 -15.76 16.76 -2.48
CA LEU A 121 -16.15 15.85 -1.40
C LEU A 121 -17.43 15.07 -1.74
N ARG A 122 -18.41 15.73 -2.37
CA ARG A 122 -19.62 15.06 -2.86
C ARG A 122 -19.30 14.02 -3.94
N GLN A 123 -18.47 14.36 -4.92
CA GLN A 123 -18.06 13.42 -5.98
C GLN A 123 -17.29 12.21 -5.41
N CYS A 124 -16.42 12.42 -4.42
CA CYS A 124 -15.75 11.33 -3.72
C CYS A 124 -16.75 10.42 -3.01
N ALA A 125 -17.72 10.99 -2.27
CA ALA A 125 -18.75 10.22 -1.59
C ALA A 125 -19.61 9.41 -2.57
N GLU A 126 -20.02 10.01 -3.69
CA GLU A 126 -20.78 9.33 -4.74
C GLU A 126 -19.97 8.20 -5.39
N THR A 127 -18.68 8.41 -5.66
CA THR A 127 -17.77 7.41 -6.21
C THR A 127 -17.58 6.23 -5.26
N LEU A 128 -17.35 6.49 -3.97
CA LEU A 128 -17.25 5.46 -2.94
C LEU A 128 -18.55 4.68 -2.78
N ALA A 129 -19.69 5.36 -2.78
CA ALA A 129 -21.00 4.70 -2.70
C ALA A 129 -21.26 3.80 -3.91
N ARG A 130 -20.83 4.20 -5.11
CA ARG A 130 -20.91 3.35 -6.32
C ARG A 130 -20.00 2.14 -6.19
N LEU A 131 -18.76 2.31 -5.69
CA LEU A 131 -17.81 1.23 -5.48
C LEU A 131 -18.36 0.18 -4.49
N HIS A 132 -18.95 0.61 -3.37
CA HIS A 132 -19.54 -0.28 -2.36
C HIS A 132 -20.78 -1.05 -2.84
N ARG A 133 -21.43 -0.59 -3.93
CA ARG A 133 -22.61 -1.25 -4.51
C ARG A 133 -22.27 -2.21 -5.65
N LEU A 134 -21.01 -2.29 -6.07
CA LEU A 134 -20.61 -3.22 -7.11
C LEU A 134 -20.85 -4.66 -6.65
N LEU A 135 -21.59 -5.41 -7.46
CA LEU A 135 -21.82 -6.82 -7.23
C LEU A 135 -20.54 -7.60 -7.56
N LEU A 136 -20.14 -8.50 -6.67
CA LEU A 136 -19.09 -9.47 -6.96
C LEU A 136 -19.55 -10.36 -8.13
N GLN A 137 -18.88 -10.23 -9.27
CA GLN A 137 -19.19 -11.03 -10.44
C GLN A 137 -18.78 -12.50 -10.23
N PRO A 138 -19.49 -13.47 -10.84
CA PRO A 138 -19.07 -14.86 -10.88
C PRO A 138 -17.62 -14.98 -11.39
N GLY A 139 -16.77 -15.72 -10.69
CA GLY A 139 -15.34 -15.85 -11.00
C GLY A 139 -14.41 -14.92 -10.21
N TYR A 140 -14.94 -13.88 -9.54
CA TYR A 140 -14.17 -13.02 -8.62
C TYR A 140 -14.37 -13.37 -7.13
N GLY A 141 -15.05 -14.50 -6.84
CA GLY A 141 -15.32 -14.94 -5.46
C GLY A 141 -14.08 -15.35 -4.67
N GLN A 142 -12.95 -15.62 -5.34
CA GLN A 142 -11.67 -15.97 -4.70
C GLN A 142 -10.67 -14.81 -4.79
N VAL A 143 -11.00 -13.66 -4.19
CA VAL A 143 -10.06 -12.54 -4.00
C VAL A 143 -9.14 -12.72 -2.78
N GLN A 144 -9.45 -13.70 -1.90
CA GLN A 144 -8.64 -14.00 -0.71
C GLN A 144 -7.17 -14.34 -1.03
N PRO A 145 -6.83 -15.14 -2.06
CA PRO A 145 -5.45 -15.45 -2.40
C PRO A 145 -4.64 -14.25 -2.92
N LEU A 146 -5.33 -13.23 -3.44
CA LEU A 146 -4.72 -11.99 -3.93
C LEU A 146 -4.68 -10.90 -2.83
N SER A 147 -5.38 -11.13 -1.72
CA SER A 147 -5.41 -10.17 -0.64
C SER A 147 -4.03 -10.17 0.03
N PRO A 148 -3.38 -9.01 0.19
CA PRO A 148 -2.16 -8.96 0.97
C PRO A 148 -2.45 -9.51 2.38
N PRO A 149 -1.46 -10.12 3.06
CA PRO A 149 -1.63 -10.62 4.42
C PRO A 149 -1.82 -9.44 5.38
N LEU A 150 -3.05 -8.93 5.44
CA LEU A 150 -3.44 -7.87 6.35
C LEU A 150 -3.83 -8.52 7.67
N LYS A 151 -3.24 -8.02 8.77
CA LYS A 151 -3.68 -8.42 10.11
C LYS A 151 -5.09 -7.88 10.32
N GLN A 152 -6.01 -8.80 10.57
CA GLN A 152 -7.34 -8.48 11.03
C GLN A 152 -7.25 -8.12 12.51
N VAL A 153 -7.80 -6.97 12.89
CA VAL A 153 -7.80 -6.50 14.28
C VAL A 153 -9.24 -6.27 14.71
N ILE A 154 -9.65 -6.96 15.77
CA ILE A 154 -11.02 -6.94 16.30
C ILE A 154 -11.25 -5.70 17.19
N HIS A 155 -10.17 -5.06 17.66
CA HIS A 155 -10.20 -3.86 18.51
C HIS A 155 -9.10 -2.86 18.10
N PRO A 156 -9.23 -2.19 16.93
CA PRO A 156 -8.16 -1.35 16.40
C PRO A 156 -7.87 -0.12 17.26
N LEU A 157 -8.89 0.54 17.82
CA LEU A 157 -8.70 1.74 18.64
C LEU A 157 -8.02 1.39 19.96
N THR A 158 -8.48 0.33 20.62
CA THR A 158 -7.89 -0.16 21.87
C THR A 158 -6.44 -0.59 21.64
N LEU A 159 -6.18 -1.32 20.57
CA LEU A 159 -4.83 -1.77 20.24
C LEU A 159 -3.89 -0.59 19.97
N PHE A 160 -4.29 0.39 19.15
CA PHE A 160 -3.42 1.53 18.83
C PHE A 160 -3.22 2.46 20.02
N PHE A 161 -4.22 2.57 20.90
CA PHE A 161 -4.08 3.30 22.15
C PHE A 161 -3.01 2.65 23.03
N GLN A 162 -3.07 1.32 23.22
CA GLN A 162 -2.05 0.60 23.99
C GLN A 162 -0.66 0.78 23.40
N GLU A 163 -0.51 0.61 22.07
CA GLU A 163 0.78 0.81 21.40
C GLU A 163 1.30 2.25 21.60
N SER A 164 0.42 3.25 21.47
CA SER A 164 0.79 4.65 21.66
C SER A 164 1.21 4.94 23.11
N GLN A 165 0.53 4.34 24.08
CA GLN A 165 0.89 4.41 25.49
C GLN A 165 2.26 3.76 25.72
N ASP A 166 2.48 2.55 25.24
CA ASP A 166 3.75 1.82 25.37
C ASP A 166 4.92 2.61 24.74
N TYR A 167 4.69 3.29 23.61
CA TYR A 167 5.70 4.17 22.99
C TYR A 167 5.99 5.43 23.79
N ALA A 168 4.97 6.04 24.40
CA ALA A 168 5.12 7.27 25.18
C ALA A 168 5.67 7.01 26.58
N GLN A 169 5.45 5.82 27.15
CA GLN A 169 5.76 5.46 28.53
C GLN A 169 7.21 5.78 28.94
N PRO A 170 8.26 5.44 28.15
CA PRO A 170 9.64 5.73 28.55
C PRO A 170 9.93 7.22 28.70
N TYR A 171 9.28 8.09 27.92
CA TYR A 171 9.43 9.53 28.03
C TYR A 171 8.63 10.09 29.20
N LEU A 172 7.42 9.55 29.45
CA LEU A 172 6.56 9.95 30.57
C LEU A 172 7.15 9.58 31.95
N GLU A 173 7.90 8.48 32.03
CA GLU A 173 8.55 8.00 33.26
C GLU A 173 9.93 8.62 33.50
N PHE A 174 10.49 9.33 32.51
CA PHE A 174 11.80 9.95 32.63
C PHE A 174 11.71 11.24 33.45
N SER A 175 12.36 11.27 34.61
CA SER A 175 12.27 12.36 35.59
C SER A 175 12.77 13.72 35.09
N GLU A 176 13.62 13.72 34.06
CA GLU A 176 14.17 14.94 33.43
C GLU A 176 13.48 15.27 32.10
N ALA A 177 12.37 14.60 31.77
CA ALA A 177 11.58 14.92 30.60
C ALA A 177 10.99 16.34 30.69
N ASP A 178 10.87 16.98 29.54
CA ASP A 178 10.28 18.32 29.44
C ASP A 178 8.82 18.28 29.92
N SER A 179 8.49 19.10 30.92
CA SER A 179 7.17 19.10 31.56
C SER A 179 6.05 19.47 30.60
N ASP A 180 6.31 20.36 29.64
CA ASP A 180 5.29 20.82 28.70
C ASP A 180 4.96 19.71 27.69
N ILE A 181 5.98 18.95 27.27
CA ILE A 181 5.82 17.77 26.40
C ILE A 181 5.09 16.66 27.15
N VAL A 182 5.42 16.42 28.42
CA VAL A 182 4.74 15.42 29.26
C VAL A 182 3.25 15.74 29.39
N GLU A 183 2.89 16.99 29.70
CA GLU A 183 1.49 17.40 29.82
C GLU A 183 0.74 17.31 28.49
N MET A 184 1.38 17.67 27.38
CA MET A 184 0.82 17.49 26.04
C MET A 184 0.55 16.01 25.74
N LEU A 185 1.51 15.11 26.00
CA LEU A 185 1.36 13.68 25.76
C LEU A 185 0.23 13.08 26.61
N LYS A 186 0.15 13.44 27.90
CA LYS A 186 -0.96 13.03 28.78
C LYS A 186 -2.31 13.50 28.24
N ALA A 187 -2.42 14.75 27.79
CA ALA A 187 -3.66 15.29 27.24
C ALA A 187 -4.08 14.57 25.95
N VAL A 188 -3.12 14.23 25.08
CA VAL A 188 -3.37 13.46 23.85
C VAL A 188 -3.82 12.03 24.19
N LEU A 189 -3.15 11.35 25.12
CA LEU A 189 -3.53 10.01 25.57
C LEU A 189 -4.91 10.00 26.21
N ALA A 190 -5.22 10.93 27.11
CA ALA A 190 -6.55 11.04 27.72
C ALA A 190 -7.65 11.29 26.69
N LYS A 191 -7.38 12.12 25.67
CA LYS A 191 -8.31 12.34 24.56
C LYS A 191 -8.52 11.08 23.71
N ALA A 192 -7.47 10.28 23.49
CA ALA A 192 -7.55 9.02 22.77
C ALA A 192 -8.33 7.97 23.55
N GLU A 193 -8.08 7.85 24.86
CA GLU A 193 -8.77 6.95 25.78
C GLU A 193 -10.28 7.20 25.80
N ALA A 194 -10.70 8.48 25.87
CA ALA A 194 -12.11 8.86 25.83
C ALA A 194 -12.82 8.47 24.52
N ARG A 195 -12.08 8.14 23.45
CA ARG A 195 -12.62 7.71 22.15
C ARG A 195 -12.70 6.20 22.00
N LEU A 196 -12.14 5.42 22.93
CA LEU A 196 -12.20 3.95 22.87
C LEU A 196 -13.63 3.41 22.88
N ALA A 197 -14.56 4.10 23.55
CA ALA A 197 -15.98 3.71 23.55
C ALA A 197 -16.60 3.70 22.14
N ALA A 198 -16.08 4.49 21.20
CA ALA A 198 -16.53 4.49 19.82
C ALA A 198 -16.14 3.21 19.05
N GLU A 199 -15.27 2.37 19.62
CA GLU A 199 -14.91 1.07 19.04
C GLU A 199 -16.10 0.10 19.02
N SER A 200 -17.03 0.23 19.97
CA SER A 200 -18.29 -0.53 19.97
C SER A 200 -19.08 -0.32 18.67
N LEU A 201 -19.07 0.90 18.12
CA LEU A 201 -19.69 1.21 16.83
C LEU A 201 -19.02 0.48 15.67
N LEU A 202 -17.76 0.04 15.80
CA LEU A 202 -17.10 -0.78 14.78
C LEU A 202 -17.48 -2.26 14.90
N SER A 203 -17.86 -2.71 16.10
CA SER A 203 -18.33 -4.08 16.34
C SER A 203 -19.76 -4.31 15.85
N GLU A 204 -20.55 -3.25 15.72
CA GLU A 204 -21.95 -3.29 15.24
C GLU A 204 -22.08 -3.45 13.71
N TYR A 205 -21.00 -3.27 12.95
CA TYR A 205 -20.99 -3.46 11.50
C TYR A 205 -20.12 -4.68 11.11
N PRO A 206 -20.51 -5.43 10.06
CA PRO A 206 -19.77 -6.64 9.62
C PRO A 206 -18.42 -6.33 8.95
N HIS A 207 -17.95 -5.09 8.98
CA HIS A 207 -16.76 -4.66 8.27
C HIS A 207 -15.52 -4.87 9.14
N GLN A 208 -14.69 -5.83 8.73
CA GLN A 208 -13.41 -6.13 9.38
C GLN A 208 -12.44 -4.94 9.24
N CYS A 209 -11.87 -4.48 10.34
CA CYS A 209 -10.82 -3.46 10.30
C CYS A 209 -9.52 -4.10 9.81
N LEU A 210 -9.06 -3.67 8.64
CA LEU A 210 -7.80 -4.10 8.04
C LEU A 210 -6.73 -3.07 8.36
N VAL A 211 -5.67 -3.50 9.04
CA VAL A 211 -4.56 -2.62 9.37
C VAL A 211 -3.35 -2.91 8.47
N GLN A 212 -2.95 -1.90 7.69
CA GLN A 212 -1.67 -1.91 6.98
C GLN A 212 -0.59 -1.33 7.93
N ARG A 213 0.37 -2.15 8.39
CA ARG A 213 1.46 -1.67 9.26
C ARG A 213 2.82 -1.77 8.57
N PRO A 214 3.48 -0.64 8.27
CA PRO A 214 4.89 -0.65 7.86
C PRO A 214 5.89 -0.85 9.02
N HIS A 215 5.46 -0.85 10.30
CA HIS A 215 6.38 -0.75 11.45
C HIS A 215 6.32 -1.85 12.52
N LEU A 216 5.52 -2.92 12.35
CA LEU A 216 5.58 -4.05 13.29
C LEU A 216 6.88 -4.85 13.07
N ARG A 217 7.92 -4.57 13.87
CA ARG A 217 8.94 -5.59 14.15
C ARG A 217 8.24 -6.79 14.78
N LYS A 218 8.64 -7.99 14.34
CA LYS A 218 8.15 -9.29 14.82
C LYS A 218 7.98 -9.33 16.34
N LEU A 219 6.75 -9.31 16.82
CA LEU A 219 6.36 -9.94 18.08
C LEU A 219 5.59 -11.21 17.70
N GLY A 220 6.25 -12.35 17.86
CA GLY A 220 5.67 -13.66 17.58
C GLY A 220 6.56 -14.65 16.83
N SER A 221 7.77 -14.91 17.31
CA SER A 221 8.34 -16.25 17.21
C SER A 221 9.05 -16.54 18.52
N GLY A 222 8.45 -17.41 19.34
CA GLY A 222 9.09 -17.93 20.53
C GLY A 222 10.42 -18.57 20.16
N ALA A 223 11.50 -18.03 20.70
CA ALA A 223 12.78 -18.71 20.79
C ALA A 223 13.28 -18.50 22.22
N LYS A 224 13.27 -19.64 22.91
CA LYS A 224 13.75 -19.94 24.26
C LYS A 224 14.81 -19.00 24.83
N ALA A 225 14.62 -18.73 26.11
CA ALA A 225 15.65 -18.33 27.05
C ALA A 225 16.96 -19.11 26.85
N GLY A 226 18.06 -18.37 26.81
CA GLY A 226 19.43 -18.87 26.79
C GLY A 226 20.35 -17.77 27.27
N LEU A 227 20.37 -17.56 28.58
CA LEU A 227 21.45 -16.83 29.26
C LEU A 227 22.78 -17.58 28.99
N PRO A 228 23.87 -16.91 28.59
CA PRO A 228 25.20 -17.41 28.89
C PRO A 228 25.66 -16.78 30.20
N GLY A 229 25.46 -17.50 31.30
CA GLY A 229 26.35 -17.39 32.44
C GLY A 229 27.64 -18.13 32.10
N GLY A 230 28.80 -17.53 32.37
CA GLY A 230 30.09 -18.19 32.17
C GLY A 230 31.27 -17.24 32.21
N LEU A 231 31.58 -16.73 33.40
CA LEU A 231 32.93 -16.30 33.77
C LEU A 231 33.90 -17.48 33.55
N GLY A 232 35.04 -17.18 32.93
CA GLY A 232 36.16 -18.12 32.81
C GLY A 232 37.42 -17.35 32.44
N MET A 233 38.14 -16.88 33.47
CA MET A 233 39.55 -16.53 33.36
C MET A 233 40.38 -17.79 33.08
N GLY A 234 41.37 -17.65 32.21
CA GLY A 234 42.36 -18.68 31.86
C GLY A 234 43.08 -18.31 30.58
#